data_AF-A0A3B8P8G0-F1
#
_entry.id   AF-A0A3B8P8G0-F1
#
_cell.length_a   1.000
_cell.length_b   1.000
_cell.length_c   1.000
_cell.angle_alpha   90.00
_cell.angle_beta   90.00
_cell.angle_gamma   90.00
#
_symmetry.space_group_name_H-M   'P 1'
#
loop_
_entity.id
_entity.type
_entity.pdbx_description
1 polymer ?
#
loop_
_entity_poly.entity_id
_entity_poly.type
_entity_poly.pdbx_seq_one_letter_code
_entity_poly.pdbx_strand_id
1 'polypeptide(L)'
;LEQRSRFAMTGIGFINELYGDEPLKRRQRRDARFLNTVFGMTLLGAGVADQLEDGRVLSGVGGQYNFVAQGHALHGGRSILLLRSWREAAGEVTSNLFWNYGHCTIPRHLRDIVVTEYGIADLRGQTDSEVIARLLAVSDSRFQQALIEQARQAGKLAKDFVLDARFADNTPARLEALKARHAQLFPEYPLGTDFTSEEQHLLRALNWLKGKFKLSEALELGKATLEAPGPQGYEAHLARMQLEQPQGLKEELYQRLLLAGLAAT
;
A
#
# COMPACT_ATOMS: atom_id res chain seq x y z
N LEU A 1 22.99 -24.22 -15.30
CA LEU A 1 23.53 -23.07 -16.08
C LEU A 1 22.48 -22.49 -17.04
N GLU A 2 21.68 -23.31 -17.73
CA GLU A 2 20.59 -22.86 -18.63
C GLU A 2 19.54 -21.94 -18.00
N GLN A 3 19.22 -22.11 -16.71
CA GLN A 3 18.28 -21.21 -16.05
C GLN A 3 18.85 -19.79 -15.89
N ARG A 4 20.17 -19.64 -15.71
CA ARG A 4 20.83 -18.34 -15.55
C ARG A 4 20.88 -17.56 -16.87
N SER A 5 21.01 -18.25 -18.00
CA SER A 5 20.98 -17.59 -19.33
C SER A 5 19.62 -16.98 -19.69
N ARG A 6 18.55 -17.29 -18.93
CA ARG A 6 17.24 -16.63 -19.06
C ARG A 6 17.19 -15.25 -18.40
N PHE A 7 18.17 -14.90 -17.57
CA PHE A 7 18.22 -13.64 -16.83
C PHE A 7 19.35 -12.76 -17.34
N ALA A 8 19.01 -11.75 -18.15
CA ALA A 8 19.96 -10.75 -18.62
C ALA A 8 20.19 -9.67 -17.55
N MET A 9 21.12 -9.93 -16.64
CA MET A 9 21.54 -8.94 -15.63
C MET A 9 22.38 -7.85 -16.29
N THR A 10 22.03 -6.59 -16.06
CA THR A 10 22.75 -5.41 -16.58
C THR A 10 22.93 -4.38 -15.47
N GLY A 11 23.77 -3.37 -15.71
CA GLY A 11 23.98 -2.29 -14.75
C GLY A 11 22.72 -1.45 -14.52
N ILE A 12 22.54 -0.93 -13.31
CA ILE A 12 21.35 -0.16 -12.92
C ILE A 12 21.09 1.06 -13.83
N GLY A 13 22.15 1.74 -14.30
CA GLY A 13 22.02 2.87 -15.23
C GLY A 13 21.42 2.48 -16.58
N PHE A 14 21.68 1.26 -17.07
CA PHE A 14 21.07 0.78 -18.32
C PHE A 14 19.55 0.61 -18.18
N ILE A 15 19.09 0.11 -17.03
CA ILE A 15 17.69 -0.15 -16.76
C ILE A 15 16.95 1.16 -16.44
N ASN A 16 17.48 1.95 -15.49
CA ASN A 16 16.79 3.11 -14.94
C ASN A 16 16.76 4.29 -15.91
N GLU A 17 17.67 4.38 -16.88
CA GLU A 17 17.71 5.51 -17.81
C GLU A 17 17.25 5.12 -19.21
N LEU A 18 16.66 6.10 -19.90
CA LEU A 18 16.41 6.01 -21.33
C LEU A 18 17.66 6.35 -22.16
N TYR A 19 18.54 7.22 -21.64
CA TYR A 19 19.75 7.68 -22.30
C TYR A 19 20.80 6.57 -22.52
N GLY A 20 21.82 6.87 -23.35
CA GLY A 20 22.88 5.94 -23.75
C GLY A 20 22.54 5.18 -25.04
N ASP A 21 21.64 4.18 -24.94
CA ASP A 21 21.16 3.36 -26.07
C ASP A 21 19.66 3.55 -26.31
N GLU A 22 19.27 4.81 -26.36
CA GLU A 22 17.87 5.23 -26.45
C GLU A 22 17.13 4.64 -27.67
N PRO A 23 17.71 4.57 -28.89
CA PRO A 23 17.02 3.97 -30.03
C PRO A 23 16.67 2.50 -29.81
N LEU A 24 17.56 1.70 -29.21
CA LEU A 24 17.27 0.31 -28.90
C LEU A 24 16.22 0.21 -27.79
N LYS A 25 16.41 0.95 -26.68
CA LYS A 25 15.49 0.94 -25.54
C LYS A 25 14.07 1.34 -25.95
N ARG A 26 13.91 2.34 -26.83
CA ARG A 26 12.59 2.75 -27.37
C ARG A 26 11.93 1.64 -28.20
N ARG A 27 12.70 0.90 -28.99
CA ARG A 27 12.19 -0.25 -29.76
C ARG A 27 11.79 -1.42 -28.85
N GLN A 28 12.55 -1.66 -27.78
CA GLN A 28 12.30 -2.78 -26.85
C GLN A 28 11.20 -2.49 -25.83
N ARG A 29 11.06 -1.24 -25.37
CA ARG A 29 10.17 -0.84 -24.26
C ARG A 29 8.86 -0.20 -24.74
N ARG A 30 8.34 -0.64 -25.89
CA ARG A 30 7.01 -0.23 -26.33
C ARG A 30 5.97 -0.71 -25.32
N ASP A 31 4.97 0.11 -25.05
CA ASP A 31 3.86 -0.26 -24.17
C ASP A 31 4.30 -0.64 -22.74
N ALA A 32 5.48 -0.16 -22.31
CA ALA A 32 6.02 -0.44 -20.98
C ALA A 32 5.11 0.11 -19.88
N ARG A 33 5.03 -0.61 -18.75
CA ARG A 33 4.27 -0.22 -17.56
C ARG A 33 5.23 -0.11 -16.38
N PHE A 34 5.35 1.10 -15.84
CA PHE A 34 6.21 1.38 -14.71
C PHE A 34 5.36 1.55 -13.46
N LEU A 35 5.37 0.54 -12.59
CA LEU A 35 4.59 0.53 -11.34
C LEU A 35 5.52 0.91 -10.19
N ASN A 36 5.15 1.94 -9.43
CA ASN A 36 5.89 2.37 -8.24
C ASN A 36 4.91 2.70 -7.11
N THR A 37 5.33 2.52 -5.87
CA THR A 37 4.54 2.96 -4.70
C THR A 37 4.90 4.38 -4.29
N VAL A 38 3.92 5.10 -3.77
CA VAL A 38 4.09 6.37 -3.06
C VAL A 38 3.31 6.25 -1.74
N PHE A 39 3.75 6.91 -0.68
CA PHE A 39 2.99 6.91 0.57
C PHE A 39 1.94 8.03 0.61
N GLY A 40 2.06 9.02 -0.29
CA GLY A 40 1.19 10.18 -0.34
C GLY A 40 1.06 10.81 -1.72
N MET A 41 -0.01 11.55 -1.92
CA MET A 41 -0.22 12.34 -3.14
C MET A 41 -1.04 13.60 -2.87
N THR A 42 -0.68 14.72 -3.50
CA THR A 42 -1.52 15.92 -3.46
C THR A 42 -2.67 15.82 -4.46
N LEU A 43 -3.79 16.52 -4.25
CA LEU A 43 -4.92 16.55 -5.20
C LEU A 43 -4.56 17.23 -6.54
N LEU A 44 -3.41 17.90 -6.62
CA LEU A 44 -2.86 18.39 -7.89
C LEU A 44 -2.05 17.33 -8.65
N GLY A 45 -1.84 16.15 -8.05
CA GLY A 45 -1.18 14.99 -8.65
C GLY A 45 0.32 14.89 -8.39
N ALA A 46 0.86 15.58 -7.37
CA ALA A 46 2.26 15.42 -6.98
C ALA A 46 2.39 14.21 -6.03
N GLY A 47 3.25 13.25 -6.37
CA GLY A 47 3.50 12.05 -5.57
C GLY A 47 4.63 12.24 -4.55
N VAL A 48 4.51 11.59 -3.39
CA VAL A 48 5.46 11.67 -2.28
C VAL A 48 5.86 10.25 -1.83
N ALA A 49 7.15 9.95 -1.88
CA ALA A 49 7.68 8.61 -1.63
C ALA A 49 8.85 8.55 -0.64
N ASP A 50 9.61 9.63 -0.47
CA ASP A 50 10.90 9.59 0.23
C ASP A 50 10.97 10.39 1.54
N GLN A 51 10.17 11.44 1.73
CA GLN A 51 10.37 12.37 2.85
C GLN A 51 9.06 12.86 3.50
N LEU A 52 9.03 12.89 4.84
CA LEU A 52 7.96 13.46 5.65
C LEU A 52 8.04 15.00 5.72
N GLU A 53 6.93 15.70 6.02
CA GLU A 53 6.87 17.18 6.10
C GLU A 53 7.84 17.82 7.10
N ASP A 54 8.29 17.08 8.11
CA ASP A 54 9.30 17.52 9.07
C ASP A 54 10.75 17.29 8.59
N GLY A 55 10.93 16.90 7.33
CA GLY A 55 12.22 16.65 6.71
C GLY A 55 12.81 15.27 6.98
N ARG A 56 12.16 14.40 7.76
CA ARG A 56 12.66 13.03 7.96
C ARG A 56 12.59 12.22 6.67
N VAL A 57 13.72 11.63 6.30
CA VAL A 57 13.82 10.72 5.15
C VAL A 57 13.35 9.32 5.56
N LEU A 58 12.36 8.78 4.84
CA LEU A 58 11.85 7.43 5.02
C LEU A 58 12.62 6.41 4.18
N SER A 59 12.94 6.78 2.93
CA SER A 59 13.66 5.93 1.99
C SER A 59 14.35 6.77 0.93
N GLY A 60 15.34 6.21 0.23
CA GLY A 60 15.89 6.85 -0.95
C GLY A 60 14.94 6.73 -2.16
N VAL A 61 14.86 7.76 -3.00
CA VAL A 61 14.02 7.77 -4.22
C VAL A 61 14.40 6.64 -5.20
N GLY A 62 15.68 6.30 -5.27
CA GLY A 62 16.19 5.31 -6.22
C GLY A 62 15.91 5.70 -7.68
N GLY A 63 15.46 4.73 -8.48
CA GLY A 63 15.13 4.93 -9.90
C GLY A 63 13.69 5.37 -10.18
N GLN A 64 12.87 5.61 -9.13
CA GLN A 64 11.43 5.84 -9.27
C GLN A 64 11.13 6.99 -10.24
N TYR A 65 11.76 8.14 -10.03
CA TYR A 65 11.62 9.30 -10.91
C TYR A 65 11.94 8.95 -12.37
N ASN A 66 13.03 8.22 -12.60
CA ASN A 66 13.47 7.89 -13.94
C ASN A 66 12.47 7.00 -14.67
N PHE A 67 11.87 6.02 -13.98
CA PHE A 67 10.82 5.18 -14.56
C PHE A 67 9.52 5.95 -14.84
N VAL A 68 9.16 6.87 -13.95
CA VAL A 68 8.02 7.78 -14.20
C VAL A 68 8.27 8.60 -15.46
N ALA A 69 9.43 9.24 -15.58
CA ALA A 69 9.81 10.02 -16.76
C ALA A 69 9.82 9.17 -18.04
N GLN A 70 10.33 7.94 -17.97
CA GLN A 70 10.28 6.99 -19.08
C GLN A 70 8.86 6.64 -19.50
N GLY A 71 7.93 6.51 -18.54
CA GLY A 71 6.52 6.28 -18.81
C GLY A 71 5.88 7.38 -19.67
N HIS A 72 6.38 8.62 -19.61
CA HIS A 72 5.93 9.72 -20.48
C HIS A 72 6.69 9.78 -21.81
N ALA A 73 7.96 9.39 -21.82
CA ALA A 73 8.81 9.49 -23.00
C ALA A 73 8.60 8.35 -24.02
N LEU A 74 8.23 7.14 -23.56
CA LEU A 74 8.12 5.94 -24.39
C LEU A 74 6.78 5.85 -25.11
N HIS A 75 6.80 5.38 -26.37
CA HIS A 75 5.58 5.14 -27.14
C HIS A 75 4.69 4.10 -26.44
N GLY A 76 3.46 4.51 -26.13
CA GLY A 76 2.51 3.68 -25.41
C GLY A 76 2.89 3.43 -23.94
N GLY A 77 3.99 4.01 -23.44
CA GLY A 77 4.44 3.85 -22.06
C GLY A 77 3.47 4.49 -21.06
N ARG A 78 3.36 3.89 -19.86
CA ARG A 78 2.58 4.43 -18.74
C ARG A 78 3.33 4.31 -17.43
N SER A 79 3.21 5.35 -16.61
CA SER A 79 3.61 5.40 -15.21
C SER A 79 2.37 5.19 -14.33
N ILE A 80 2.48 4.29 -13.37
CA ILE A 80 1.40 3.91 -12.47
C ILE A 80 1.92 4.06 -11.04
N LEU A 81 1.30 4.97 -10.29
CA LEU A 81 1.61 5.19 -8.88
C LEU A 81 0.56 4.51 -8.01
N LEU A 82 1.00 3.64 -7.11
CA LEU A 82 0.14 2.93 -6.17
C LEU A 82 0.28 3.54 -4.78
N LEU A 83 -0.85 3.83 -4.13
CA LEU A 83 -0.90 4.27 -2.74
C LEU A 83 -2.16 3.77 -2.06
N ARG A 84 -2.09 3.50 -0.75
CA ARG A 84 -3.31 3.38 0.05
C ARG A 84 -3.95 4.76 0.15
N SER A 85 -5.27 4.86 0.06
CA SER A 85 -5.93 6.15 0.17
C SER A 85 -5.87 6.74 1.59
N TRP A 86 -5.67 5.90 2.59
CA TRP A 86 -5.62 6.28 3.99
C TRP A 86 -4.64 5.39 4.76
N ARG A 87 -4.33 5.77 6.00
CA ARG A 87 -3.55 4.97 6.93
C ARG A 87 -4.04 5.19 8.36
N GLU A 88 -3.73 4.23 9.22
CA GLU A 88 -3.87 4.39 10.67
C GLU A 88 -2.49 4.28 11.32
N ALA A 89 -2.13 5.24 12.16
CA ALA A 89 -0.90 5.23 12.94
C ALA A 89 -1.18 5.77 14.35
N ALA A 90 -0.73 5.05 15.37
CA ALA A 90 -0.97 5.41 16.78
C ALA A 90 -2.46 5.68 17.13
N GLY A 91 -3.38 4.97 16.47
CA GLY A 91 -4.83 5.14 16.66
C GLY A 91 -5.44 6.30 15.85
N GLU A 92 -4.63 7.07 15.12
CA GLU A 92 -5.09 8.16 14.28
C GLU A 92 -5.29 7.70 12.83
N VAL A 93 -6.50 7.88 12.32
CA VAL A 93 -6.84 7.60 10.92
C VAL A 93 -6.64 8.87 10.10
N THR A 94 -5.77 8.82 9.10
CA THR A 94 -5.41 9.96 8.24
C THR A 94 -5.52 9.63 6.76
N SER A 95 -5.77 10.65 5.94
CA SER A 95 -5.71 10.55 4.49
C SER A 95 -4.26 10.45 4.01
N ASN A 96 -4.03 9.71 2.92
CA ASN A 96 -2.79 9.79 2.14
C ASN A 96 -2.96 10.66 0.88
N LEU A 97 -4.17 11.17 0.64
CA LEU A 97 -4.43 12.22 -0.34
C LEU A 97 -4.54 13.56 0.37
N PHE A 98 -3.72 14.52 -0.05
CA PHE A 98 -3.56 15.80 0.61
C PHE A 98 -3.98 16.95 -0.30
N TRP A 99 -4.46 18.04 0.27
CA TRP A 99 -4.52 19.30 -0.49
C TRP A 99 -3.11 19.87 -0.71
N ASN A 100 -2.32 19.95 0.36
CA ASN A 100 -0.94 20.43 0.36
C ASN A 100 -0.04 19.44 1.11
N TYR A 101 1.23 19.32 0.69
CA TYR A 101 2.25 18.52 1.37
C TYR A 101 3.62 19.17 1.20
N GLY A 102 4.44 19.21 2.25
CA GLY A 102 5.73 19.91 2.27
C GLY A 102 6.82 19.38 1.32
N HIS A 103 6.65 18.18 0.77
CA HIS A 103 7.64 17.54 -0.11
C HIS A 103 7.02 16.97 -1.39
N CYS A 104 7.86 16.79 -2.40
CA CYS A 104 7.46 16.23 -3.68
C CYS A 104 8.60 15.40 -4.28
N THR A 105 8.34 14.11 -4.47
CA THR A 105 9.26 13.20 -5.18
C THR A 105 8.95 13.18 -6.67
N ILE A 106 7.65 13.05 -7.00
CA ILE A 106 7.16 13.01 -8.37
C ILE A 106 6.34 14.28 -8.65
N PRO A 107 6.85 15.20 -9.47
CA PRO A 107 6.16 16.46 -9.74
C PRO A 107 4.85 16.23 -10.50
N ARG A 108 3.84 17.07 -10.21
CA ARG A 108 2.49 17.00 -10.84
C ARG A 108 2.49 16.95 -12.37
N HIS A 109 3.55 17.45 -13.04
CA HIS A 109 3.64 17.43 -14.50
C HIS A 109 3.84 16.01 -15.05
N LEU A 110 4.34 15.09 -14.22
CA LEU A 110 4.54 13.69 -14.55
C LEU A 110 3.40 12.79 -14.04
N ARG A 111 2.26 13.38 -13.63
CA ARG A 111 1.07 12.61 -13.24
C ARG A 111 0.57 11.76 -14.41
N ASP A 112 0.16 10.54 -14.10
CA ASP A 112 -0.33 9.60 -15.09
C ASP A 112 -1.44 8.73 -14.49
N ILE A 113 -1.20 7.48 -14.13
CA ILE A 113 -2.21 6.63 -13.48
C ILE A 113 -1.94 6.59 -11.98
N VAL A 114 -3.00 6.69 -11.19
CA VAL A 114 -2.98 6.51 -9.75
C VAL A 114 -3.93 5.40 -9.36
N VAL A 115 -3.48 4.46 -8.53
CA VAL A 115 -4.27 3.33 -8.06
C VAL A 115 -4.34 3.34 -6.55
N THR A 116 -5.55 3.30 -6.02
CA THR A 116 -5.83 3.04 -4.60
C THR A 116 -6.65 1.76 -4.46
N GLU A 117 -6.91 1.33 -3.23
CA GLU A 117 -7.84 0.25 -2.93
C GLU A 117 -9.28 0.52 -3.41
N TYR A 118 -9.62 1.77 -3.75
CA TYR A 118 -10.95 2.16 -4.20
C TYR A 118 -11.09 2.30 -5.72
N GLY A 119 -9.99 2.28 -6.48
CA GLY A 119 -10.05 2.31 -7.93
C GLY A 119 -8.83 2.91 -8.60
N ILE A 120 -9.03 3.34 -9.86
CA ILE A 120 -7.99 3.84 -10.76
C ILE A 120 -8.38 5.24 -11.23
N ALA A 121 -7.47 6.19 -11.07
CA ALA A 121 -7.58 7.55 -11.58
C ALA A 121 -6.58 7.76 -12.74
N ASP A 122 -7.09 8.00 -13.95
CA ASP A 122 -6.28 8.37 -15.12
C ASP A 122 -6.16 9.90 -15.23
N LEU A 123 -4.96 10.43 -15.00
CA LEU A 123 -4.68 11.86 -14.82
C LEU A 123 -3.91 12.49 -15.99
N ARG A 124 -3.40 11.68 -16.93
CA ARG A 124 -2.52 12.18 -17.99
C ARG A 124 -3.28 13.10 -18.94
N GLY A 125 -2.73 14.29 -19.18
CA GLY A 125 -3.32 15.29 -20.08
C GLY A 125 -4.58 16.00 -19.55
N GLN A 126 -4.96 15.73 -18.30
CA GLN A 126 -6.18 16.26 -17.71
C GLN A 126 -5.94 17.62 -17.07
N THR A 127 -6.97 18.45 -16.97
CA THR A 127 -6.93 19.74 -16.26
C THR A 127 -6.81 19.54 -14.75
N ASP A 128 -6.41 20.57 -13.99
CA ASP A 128 -6.32 20.47 -12.53
C ASP A 128 -7.68 20.10 -11.90
N SER A 129 -8.79 20.68 -12.37
CA SER A 129 -10.14 20.37 -11.86
C SER A 129 -10.50 18.89 -12.08
N GLU A 130 -10.24 18.37 -13.27
CA GLU A 130 -10.52 16.96 -13.59
C GLU A 130 -9.60 16.00 -12.83
N VAL A 131 -8.34 16.38 -12.59
CA VAL A 131 -7.42 15.59 -11.76
C VAL A 131 -7.88 15.54 -10.32
N ILE A 132 -8.29 16.67 -9.75
CA ILE A 132 -8.83 16.71 -8.39
C ILE A 132 -10.08 15.82 -8.31
N ALA A 133 -11.03 15.95 -9.25
CA ALA A 133 -12.24 15.14 -9.28
C ALA A 133 -11.95 13.63 -9.37
N ARG A 134 -10.99 13.22 -10.21
CA ARG A 134 -10.60 11.81 -10.35
C ARG A 134 -9.85 11.27 -9.12
N LEU A 135 -9.00 12.08 -8.49
CA LEU A 135 -8.34 11.69 -7.24
C LEU A 135 -9.35 11.56 -6.09
N LEU A 136 -10.31 12.48 -5.99
CA LEU A 136 -11.43 12.37 -5.03
C LEU A 136 -12.24 11.07 -5.22
N ALA A 137 -12.47 10.66 -6.48
CA ALA A 137 -13.19 9.43 -6.80
C ALA A 137 -12.50 8.14 -6.30
N VAL A 138 -11.19 8.20 -6.04
CA VAL A 138 -10.40 7.09 -5.49
C VAL A 138 -9.89 7.37 -4.05
N SER A 139 -10.38 8.45 -3.43
CA SER A 139 -10.15 8.77 -2.02
C SER A 139 -11.10 8.01 -1.11
N ASP A 140 -10.67 7.77 0.13
CA ASP A 140 -11.50 7.30 1.22
C ASP A 140 -12.59 8.33 1.56
N SER A 141 -13.84 7.87 1.65
CA SER A 141 -15.01 8.75 1.83
C SER A 141 -15.02 9.52 3.14
N ARG A 142 -14.27 9.07 4.16
CA ARG A 142 -14.09 9.84 5.40
C ARG A 142 -13.41 11.20 5.18
N PHE A 143 -12.63 11.35 4.11
CA PHE A 143 -11.85 12.57 3.85
C PHE A 143 -12.30 13.35 2.61
N GLN A 144 -13.16 12.77 1.76
CA GLN A 144 -13.61 13.38 0.50
C GLN A 144 -14.20 14.77 0.69
N GLN A 145 -15.07 14.96 1.68
CA GLN A 145 -15.77 16.24 1.89
C GLN A 145 -14.81 17.39 2.22
N ALA A 146 -13.88 17.17 3.16
CA ALA A 146 -12.89 18.17 3.53
C ALA A 146 -11.96 18.53 2.35
N LEU A 147 -11.56 17.53 1.57
CA LEU A 147 -10.74 17.72 0.37
C LEU A 147 -11.48 18.51 -0.73
N ILE A 148 -12.78 18.26 -0.91
CA ILE A 148 -13.65 19.03 -1.82
C ILE A 148 -13.72 20.50 -1.39
N GLU A 149 -13.92 20.74 -0.09
CA GLU A 149 -14.00 22.10 0.45
C GLU A 149 -12.69 22.87 0.26
N GLN A 150 -11.55 22.25 0.55
CA GLN A 150 -10.22 22.84 0.30
C GLN A 150 -10.03 23.20 -1.18
N ALA A 151 -10.41 22.31 -2.09
CA ALA A 151 -10.29 22.56 -3.53
C ALA A 151 -11.24 23.66 -4.04
N ARG A 152 -12.44 23.76 -3.48
CA ARG A 152 -13.40 24.84 -3.77
C ARG A 152 -12.90 26.19 -3.26
N GLN A 153 -12.40 26.23 -2.02
CA GLN A 153 -11.82 27.45 -1.42
C GLN A 153 -10.66 27.98 -2.25
N ALA A 154 -9.85 27.09 -2.83
CA ALA A 154 -8.76 27.44 -3.73
C ALA A 154 -9.19 27.77 -5.17
N GLY A 155 -10.49 27.74 -5.49
CA GLY A 155 -11.02 28.00 -6.83
C GLY A 155 -10.63 26.95 -7.87
N LYS A 156 -10.22 25.75 -7.45
CA LYS A 156 -9.82 24.65 -8.34
C LYS A 156 -10.96 23.68 -8.66
N LEU A 157 -12.04 23.71 -7.89
CA LEU A 157 -13.31 23.06 -8.18
C LEU A 157 -14.44 24.09 -8.22
N ALA A 158 -15.48 23.80 -9.01
CA ALA A 158 -16.68 24.61 -9.06
C ALA A 158 -17.42 24.61 -7.70
N LYS A 159 -18.09 25.73 -7.37
CA LYS A 159 -18.83 25.87 -6.11
C LYS A 159 -19.95 24.85 -5.98
N ASP A 160 -20.52 24.41 -7.08
CA ASP A 160 -21.59 23.42 -7.19
C ASP A 160 -21.08 22.00 -7.51
N PHE A 161 -19.76 21.77 -7.49
CA PHE A 161 -19.19 20.43 -7.73
C PHE A 161 -19.77 19.38 -6.77
N VAL A 162 -20.33 18.30 -7.30
CA VAL A 162 -20.79 17.16 -6.51
C VAL A 162 -20.03 15.93 -6.98
N LEU A 163 -19.41 15.20 -6.03
CA LEU A 163 -18.80 13.92 -6.33
C LEU A 163 -19.91 12.91 -6.64
N ASP A 164 -19.74 12.16 -7.73
CA ASP A 164 -20.68 11.10 -8.12
C ASP A 164 -20.88 10.11 -6.97
N ALA A 165 -22.14 9.82 -6.64
CA ALA A 165 -22.54 8.98 -5.52
C ALA A 165 -21.91 7.58 -5.56
N ARG A 166 -21.55 7.06 -6.74
CA ARG A 166 -20.86 5.77 -6.86
C ARG A 166 -19.48 5.74 -6.19
N PHE A 167 -18.87 6.91 -5.96
CA PHE A 167 -17.58 7.06 -5.29
C PHE A 167 -17.70 7.55 -3.85
N ALA A 168 -18.92 7.80 -3.37
CA ALA A 168 -19.18 8.35 -2.04
C ALA A 168 -19.28 7.28 -0.93
N ASP A 169 -19.05 6.01 -1.27
CA ASP A 169 -18.92 4.89 -0.33
C ASP A 169 -17.58 4.15 -0.54
N ASN A 170 -16.49 4.91 -0.57
CA ASN A 170 -15.13 4.38 -0.59
C ASN A 170 -14.67 4.19 0.87
N THR A 171 -15.10 3.09 1.49
CA THR A 171 -14.79 2.79 2.89
C THR A 171 -14.15 1.41 3.06
N PRO A 172 -13.30 1.22 4.10
CA PRO A 172 -12.74 -0.11 4.40
C PRO A 172 -13.83 -1.14 4.68
N ALA A 173 -14.89 -0.73 5.39
CA ALA A 173 -16.02 -1.60 5.72
C ALA A 173 -16.72 -2.15 4.47
N ARG A 174 -16.91 -1.31 3.44
CA ARG A 174 -17.46 -1.78 2.15
C ARG A 174 -16.54 -2.79 1.47
N LEU A 175 -15.23 -2.55 1.46
CA LEU A 175 -14.27 -3.48 0.86
C LEU A 175 -14.26 -4.83 1.60
N GLU A 176 -14.30 -4.83 2.93
CA GLU A 176 -14.40 -6.06 3.72
C GLU A 176 -15.74 -6.79 3.47
N ALA A 177 -16.86 -6.07 3.38
CA ALA A 177 -18.15 -6.66 3.03
C ALA A 177 -18.15 -7.29 1.62
N LEU A 178 -17.49 -6.65 0.65
CA LEU A 178 -17.30 -7.19 -0.70
C LEU A 178 -16.42 -8.42 -0.70
N LYS A 179 -15.29 -8.37 0.02
CA LYS A 179 -14.38 -9.51 0.18
C LYS A 179 -15.10 -10.70 0.82
N ALA A 180 -15.89 -10.48 1.87
CA ALA A 180 -16.67 -11.53 2.53
C ALA A 180 -17.72 -12.14 1.60
N ARG A 181 -18.44 -11.32 0.83
CA ARG A 181 -19.43 -11.78 -0.17
C ARG A 181 -18.80 -12.61 -1.29
N HIS A 182 -17.55 -12.31 -1.64
CA HIS A 182 -16.84 -12.92 -2.76
C HIS A 182 -15.58 -13.66 -2.30
N ALA A 183 -15.61 -14.30 -1.12
CA ALA A 183 -14.42 -14.87 -0.47
C ALA A 183 -13.61 -15.80 -1.40
N GLN A 184 -14.28 -16.57 -2.26
CA GLN A 184 -13.68 -17.46 -3.25
C GLN A 184 -12.81 -16.76 -4.31
N LEU A 185 -13.02 -15.46 -4.55
CA LEU A 185 -12.21 -14.65 -5.47
C LEU A 185 -10.97 -14.05 -4.82
N PHE A 186 -10.88 -14.10 -3.48
CA PHE A 186 -9.81 -13.49 -2.70
C PHE A 186 -9.11 -14.53 -1.82
N PRO A 187 -8.49 -15.57 -2.42
CA PRO A 187 -7.63 -16.47 -1.66
C PRO A 187 -6.48 -15.66 -1.03
N GLU A 188 -6.01 -16.10 0.15
CA GLU A 188 -4.94 -15.41 0.88
C GLU A 188 -3.66 -15.25 0.03
N TYR A 189 -3.36 -16.27 -0.78
CA TYR A 189 -2.20 -16.33 -1.67
C TYR A 189 -2.63 -16.56 -3.13
N PRO A 190 -3.09 -15.53 -3.86
CA PRO A 190 -3.67 -15.68 -5.20
C PRO A 190 -2.67 -16.13 -6.27
N LEU A 191 -1.38 -16.00 -6.01
CA LEU A 191 -0.29 -16.43 -6.91
C LEU A 191 0.47 -17.64 -6.35
N GLY A 192 -0.10 -18.33 -5.37
CA GLY A 192 0.61 -19.35 -4.58
C GLY A 192 1.51 -18.74 -3.51
N THR A 193 2.14 -19.62 -2.72
CA THR A 193 3.02 -19.24 -1.61
C THR A 193 4.07 -20.32 -1.38
N ASP A 194 5.27 -19.89 -0.99
CA ASP A 194 6.35 -20.78 -0.55
C ASP A 194 6.24 -21.10 0.96
N PHE A 195 5.34 -20.42 1.69
CA PHE A 195 5.10 -20.67 3.11
C PHE A 195 4.39 -22.01 3.32
N THR A 196 4.84 -22.79 4.31
CA THR A 196 4.12 -23.98 4.75
C THR A 196 2.78 -23.63 5.40
N SER A 197 1.91 -24.61 5.61
CA SER A 197 0.63 -24.42 6.32
C SER A 197 0.81 -23.78 7.69
N GLU A 198 1.87 -24.19 8.41
CA GLU A 198 2.20 -23.70 9.75
C GLU A 198 2.68 -22.25 9.69
N GLU A 199 3.51 -21.90 8.69
CA GLU A 199 3.99 -20.54 8.50
C GLU A 199 2.84 -19.58 8.12
N GLN A 200 1.88 -20.04 7.31
CA GLN A 200 0.67 -19.27 7.00
C GLN A 200 -0.20 -19.03 8.24
N HIS A 201 -0.37 -20.04 9.10
CA HIS A 201 -1.11 -19.86 10.37
C HIS A 201 -0.37 -18.96 11.35
N LEU A 202 0.95 -19.09 11.47
CA LEU A 202 1.79 -18.20 12.27
C LEU A 202 1.67 -16.75 11.80
N LEU A 203 1.70 -16.49 10.48
CA LEU A 203 1.55 -15.14 9.94
C LEU A 203 0.19 -14.52 10.31
N ARG A 204 -0.89 -15.30 10.27
CA ARG A 204 -2.22 -14.84 10.71
C ARG A 204 -2.21 -14.50 12.20
N ALA A 205 -1.69 -15.39 13.04
CA ALA A 205 -1.58 -15.19 14.49
C ALA A 205 -0.75 -13.95 14.85
N LEU A 206 0.42 -13.77 14.22
CA LEU A 206 1.31 -12.63 14.47
C LEU A 206 0.69 -11.30 14.01
N ASN A 207 -0.02 -11.28 12.89
CA ASN A 207 -0.74 -10.09 12.43
C ASN A 207 -1.92 -9.74 13.33
N TRP A 208 -2.64 -10.75 13.82
CA TRP A 208 -3.70 -10.55 14.82
C TRP A 208 -3.12 -9.94 16.11
N LEU A 209 -2.02 -10.48 16.63
CA LEU A 209 -1.33 -9.94 17.80
C LEU A 209 -0.89 -8.50 17.59
N LYS A 210 -0.27 -8.20 16.43
CA LYS A 210 0.14 -6.84 16.06
C LYS A 210 -1.04 -5.85 16.09
N GLY A 211 -2.23 -6.30 15.68
CA GLY A 211 -3.46 -5.51 15.75
C GLY A 211 -3.93 -5.24 17.19
N LYS A 212 -3.79 -6.22 18.09
CA LYS A 212 -4.22 -6.15 19.51
C LYS A 212 -3.30 -5.32 20.41
N PHE A 213 -2.07 -5.01 19.99
CA PHE A 213 -1.16 -4.14 20.76
C PHE A 213 -1.58 -2.65 20.81
N LYS A 214 -2.73 -2.27 20.24
CA LYS A 214 -3.33 -0.94 20.42
C LYS A 214 -3.75 -0.77 21.89
N LEU A 215 -3.47 0.40 22.50
CA LEU A 215 -3.73 0.67 23.93
C LEU A 215 -5.19 0.35 24.35
N SER A 216 -6.15 0.53 23.44
CA SER A 216 -7.58 0.24 23.64
C SER A 216 -7.93 -1.24 23.72
N GLU A 217 -7.06 -2.14 23.25
CA GLU A 217 -7.31 -3.59 23.14
C GLU A 217 -6.40 -4.43 24.06
N ALA A 218 -5.54 -3.79 24.86
CA ALA A 218 -4.63 -4.46 25.78
C ALA A 218 -5.34 -5.34 26.82
N LEU A 219 -6.57 -4.98 27.22
CA LEU A 219 -7.38 -5.79 28.13
C LEU A 219 -7.85 -7.09 27.48
N GLU A 220 -8.24 -7.05 26.19
CA GLU A 220 -8.60 -8.25 25.44
C GLU A 220 -7.39 -9.15 25.20
N LEU A 221 -6.24 -8.56 24.89
CA LEU A 221 -4.99 -9.30 24.76
C LEU A 221 -4.63 -10.01 26.08
N GLY A 222 -4.76 -9.31 27.21
CA GLY A 222 -4.57 -9.90 28.54
C GLY A 222 -5.49 -11.08 28.80
N LYS A 223 -6.79 -10.95 28.50
CA LYS A 223 -7.75 -12.07 28.62
C LYS A 223 -7.40 -13.24 27.71
N ALA A 224 -7.13 -12.98 26.43
CA ALA A 224 -6.77 -14.00 25.46
C ALA A 224 -5.50 -14.77 25.88
N THR A 225 -4.52 -14.10 26.50
CA THR A 225 -3.32 -14.78 27.04
C THR A 225 -3.59 -15.64 28.27
N LEU A 226 -4.59 -15.29 29.08
CA LEU A 226 -5.01 -16.09 30.24
C LEU A 226 -5.82 -17.32 29.81
N GLU A 227 -6.62 -17.18 28.75
CA GLU A 227 -7.45 -18.24 28.17
C GLU A 227 -6.73 -19.02 27.05
N ALA A 228 -5.46 -18.71 26.78
CA ALA A 228 -4.68 -19.33 25.72
C ALA A 228 -4.67 -20.86 25.91
N PRO A 229 -4.87 -21.64 24.82
CA PRO A 229 -4.81 -23.09 24.90
C PRO A 229 -3.41 -23.56 25.33
N GLY A 230 -3.34 -24.81 25.77
CA GLY A 230 -2.05 -25.48 25.95
C GLY A 230 -1.30 -25.66 24.62
N PRO A 231 -0.02 -26.04 24.66
CA PRO A 231 0.81 -26.22 23.47
C PRO A 231 0.39 -27.39 22.57
N GLN A 232 -0.51 -28.26 23.05
CA GLN A 232 -0.98 -29.44 22.33
C GLN A 232 -1.68 -29.05 21.02
N GLY A 233 -1.25 -29.62 19.90
CA GLY A 233 -1.76 -29.32 18.56
C GLY A 233 -1.08 -28.13 17.87
N TYR A 234 -0.17 -27.43 18.55
CA TYR A 234 0.61 -26.31 18.00
C TYR A 234 2.12 -26.58 17.98
N GLU A 235 2.55 -27.83 18.16
CA GLU A 235 3.96 -28.19 18.33
C GLU A 235 4.84 -27.69 17.18
N ALA A 236 4.41 -27.90 15.92
CA ALA A 236 5.15 -27.44 14.75
C ALA A 236 5.25 -25.90 14.67
N HIS A 237 4.23 -25.17 15.13
CA HIS A 237 4.20 -23.71 15.17
C HIS A 237 5.19 -23.19 16.23
N LEU A 238 5.18 -23.83 17.41
CA LEU A 238 6.10 -23.53 18.49
C LEU A 238 7.55 -23.85 18.10
N ALA A 239 7.79 -24.98 17.42
CA ALA A 239 9.10 -25.36 16.90
C ALA A 239 9.65 -24.30 15.94
N ARG A 240 8.82 -23.87 14.99
CA ARG A 240 9.18 -22.86 13.99
C ARG A 240 9.56 -21.53 14.62
N MET A 241 8.89 -21.16 15.72
CA MET A 241 9.12 -19.94 16.49
C MET A 241 10.17 -20.10 17.61
N GLN A 242 10.73 -21.29 17.81
CA GLN A 242 11.67 -21.64 18.89
C GLN A 242 11.07 -21.43 20.29
N LEU A 243 9.80 -21.80 20.46
CA LEU A 243 9.02 -21.64 21.69
C LEU A 243 8.44 -22.97 22.21
N GLU A 244 9.00 -24.12 21.84
CA GLU A 244 8.54 -25.43 22.37
C GLU A 244 8.84 -25.59 23.87
N GLN A 245 10.00 -25.08 24.30
CA GLN A 245 10.48 -25.13 25.68
C GLN A 245 10.93 -23.74 26.12
N PRO A 246 9.98 -22.82 26.40
CA PRO A 246 10.31 -21.45 26.76
C PRO A 246 11.14 -21.39 28.04
N GLN A 247 12.18 -20.57 28.05
CA GLN A 247 13.07 -20.37 29.20
C GLN A 247 12.80 -19.01 29.86
N GLY A 248 12.18 -19.07 31.03
CA GLY A 248 11.90 -17.89 31.85
C GLY A 248 10.67 -17.09 31.40
N LEU A 249 10.32 -16.09 32.21
CA LEU A 249 9.02 -15.40 32.14
C LEU A 249 8.74 -14.72 30.79
N LYS A 250 9.79 -14.28 30.07
CA LYS A 250 9.64 -13.59 28.79
C LYS A 250 9.20 -14.54 27.68
N GLU A 251 9.87 -15.68 27.55
CA GLU A 251 9.54 -16.66 26.52
C GLU A 251 8.22 -17.36 26.82
N GLU A 252 7.90 -17.58 28.09
CA GLU A 252 6.57 -18.07 28.51
C GLU A 252 5.45 -17.11 28.08
N LEU A 253 5.66 -15.80 28.27
CA LEU A 253 4.72 -14.79 27.80
C LEU A 253 4.59 -14.79 26.26
N TYR A 254 5.71 -14.91 25.54
CA TYR A 254 5.68 -14.98 24.07
C TYR A 254 4.97 -16.23 23.57
N GLN A 255 5.20 -17.39 24.20
CA GLN A 255 4.50 -18.63 23.87
C GLN A 255 2.99 -18.48 24.10
N ARG A 256 2.56 -17.92 25.23
CA ARG A 256 1.14 -17.68 25.52
C ARG A 256 0.49 -16.70 24.55
N LEU A 257 1.17 -15.60 24.22
CA LEU A 257 0.70 -14.65 23.21
C LEU A 257 0.54 -15.35 21.85
N LEU A 258 1.53 -16.15 21.44
CA LEU A 258 1.48 -16.88 20.19
C LEU A 258 0.31 -17.87 20.15
N LEU A 259 0.13 -18.67 21.21
CA LEU A 259 -0.96 -19.64 21.32
C LEU A 259 -2.34 -18.96 21.32
N ALA A 260 -2.48 -17.81 21.98
CA ALA A 260 -3.69 -17.00 21.91
C ALA A 260 -3.98 -16.53 20.47
N GLY A 261 -2.96 -16.05 19.76
CA GLY A 261 -3.09 -15.64 18.35
C GLY A 261 -3.44 -16.80 17.41
N LEU A 262 -2.83 -17.97 17.62
CA LEU A 262 -3.12 -19.18 16.84
C LEU A 262 -4.55 -19.68 17.07
N ALA A 263 -5.05 -19.61 18.31
CA ALA A 263 -6.43 -19.98 18.62
C ALA A 263 -7.46 -19.00 18.03
N ALA A 264 -7.10 -17.74 17.87
CA ALA A 264 -7.98 -16.68 17.40
C ALA A 264 -8.07 -16.57 15.86
N THR A 265 -7.26 -17.30 15.10
CA THR A 265 -7.11 -17.17 13.64
C THR A 265 -7.14 -18.49 12.89
#